data_AF-A0A496R6T5-F1
#
_entry.id   AF-A0A496R6T5-F1
#
_cell.length_a   1.000
_cell.length_b   1.000
_cell.length_c   1.000
_cell.angle_alpha   90.00
_cell.angle_beta   90.00
_cell.angle_gamma   90.00
#
_symmetry.space_group_name_H-M   'P 1'
#
loop_
_entity.id
_entity.type
_entity.pdbx_description
1 polymer ?
#
loop_
_entity_poly.entity_id
_entity_poly.type
_entity_poly.pdbx_seq_one_letter_code
_entity_poly.pdbx_strand_id
1 'polypeptide(L)'
;MNLLKAIHFDHPDSIPMIFHVNDSCWHHYNNEELYCLMASHPVLFPDLSSFENTTNPEFPDYARKNHLFIDPWECKWQTNDDGIIGAVIEHPLETWDEFKKYNPPDPGKTTHWSPINWGEAASSKSSVGFFKSLNSADIGHGHTFLKLIDIHGYENSILDMADEKPEILQLLDMITEFNLGLVNR
;
A
#
# COMPACT_ATOMS: atom_id res chain seq x y z
N MET A 1 -9.18 9.72 -23.17
CA MET A 1 -9.75 9.69 -21.81
C MET A 1 -9.19 10.88 -21.03
N ASN A 2 -10.01 11.62 -20.27
CA ASN A 2 -9.58 12.85 -19.58
C ASN A 2 -8.38 12.63 -18.64
N LEU A 3 -8.32 11.49 -17.95
CA LEU A 3 -7.18 11.16 -17.08
C LEU A 3 -5.86 11.02 -17.86
N LEU A 4 -5.86 10.40 -19.05
CA LEU A 4 -4.65 10.30 -19.88
C LEU A 4 -4.18 11.67 -20.37
N LYS A 5 -5.11 12.57 -20.69
CA LYS A 5 -4.75 13.96 -21.01
C LYS A 5 -4.01 14.61 -19.85
N ALA A 6 -4.49 14.43 -18.62
CA ALA A 6 -3.80 14.96 -17.43
C ALA A 6 -2.41 14.35 -17.24
N ILE A 7 -2.26 13.03 -17.36
CA ILE A 7 -0.97 12.32 -17.23
C ILE A 7 0.04 12.78 -18.30
N HIS A 8 -0.42 13.02 -19.53
CA HIS A 8 0.42 13.45 -20.64
C HIS A 8 0.55 14.97 -20.78
N PHE A 9 0.02 15.75 -19.83
CA PHE A 9 0.00 17.22 -19.87
C PHE A 9 -0.68 17.80 -21.13
N ASP A 10 -1.66 17.08 -21.67
CA ASP A 10 -2.40 17.41 -22.90
C ASP A 10 -3.77 18.03 -22.59
N HIS A 11 -3.76 19.19 -21.92
CA HIS A 11 -4.93 20.04 -21.67
C HIS A 11 -6.23 19.27 -21.33
N PRO A 12 -6.31 18.63 -20.14
CA PRO A 12 -7.52 17.90 -19.74
C PRO A 12 -8.72 18.84 -19.64
N ASP A 13 -9.90 18.31 -19.97
CA ASP A 13 -11.17 19.06 -19.99
C ASP A 13 -11.63 19.41 -18.56
N SER A 14 -11.15 18.66 -17.56
CA SER A 14 -11.33 18.90 -16.13
C SER A 14 -10.20 18.28 -15.31
N ILE A 15 -10.05 18.67 -14.04
CA ILE A 15 -9.09 18.04 -13.11
C ILE A 15 -9.61 16.63 -12.77
N PRO A 16 -8.91 15.53 -13.12
CA PRO A 16 -9.28 14.20 -12.67
C PRO A 16 -9.12 14.12 -11.15
N MET A 17 -10.15 13.61 -10.46
CA MET A 17 -10.15 13.46 -9.02
C MET A 17 -10.63 12.05 -8.67
N ILE A 18 -10.02 11.47 -7.64
CA ILE A 18 -10.50 10.27 -6.97
C ILE A 18 -10.67 10.65 -5.51
N PHE A 19 -11.85 10.41 -4.98
CA PHE A 19 -12.15 10.66 -3.59
C PHE A 19 -12.42 9.31 -2.90
N HIS A 20 -11.83 9.13 -1.73
CA HIS A 20 -11.94 7.90 -0.97
C HIS A 20 -12.24 8.24 0.48
N VAL A 21 -13.22 7.56 1.06
CA VAL A 21 -13.48 7.56 2.50
C VAL A 21 -12.71 6.39 3.07
N ASN A 22 -11.73 6.67 3.94
CA ASN A 22 -10.94 5.61 4.56
C ASN A 22 -11.84 4.62 5.31
N ASP A 23 -11.58 3.32 5.23
CA ASP A 23 -12.51 2.33 5.78
C ASP A 23 -12.65 2.42 7.31
N SER A 24 -11.65 2.92 8.02
CA SER A 24 -11.77 3.18 9.47
C SER A 24 -12.88 4.18 9.80
N CYS A 25 -13.27 5.07 8.86
CA CYS A 25 -14.37 6.02 9.07
C CYS A 25 -15.70 5.31 9.39
N TRP A 26 -15.93 4.11 8.88
CA TRP A 26 -17.16 3.33 9.17
C TRP A 26 -17.26 2.85 10.62
N HIS A 27 -16.18 2.96 11.40
CA HIS A 27 -16.18 2.65 12.83
C HIS A 27 -16.34 3.89 13.72
N HIS A 28 -16.02 5.08 13.20
CA HIS A 28 -16.01 6.34 13.96
C HIS A 28 -17.21 7.23 13.71
N TYR A 29 -17.84 7.10 12.54
CA TYR A 29 -18.96 7.93 12.13
C TYR A 29 -20.24 7.12 11.99
N ASN A 30 -21.38 7.81 12.01
CA ASN A 30 -22.64 7.16 11.72
C ASN A 30 -22.65 6.70 10.25
N ASN A 31 -22.82 5.40 10.04
CA ASN A 31 -22.76 4.80 8.70
C ASN A 31 -23.81 5.35 7.74
N GLU A 32 -25.05 5.59 8.21
CA GLU A 32 -26.13 6.14 7.37
C GLU A 32 -25.82 7.59 6.97
N GLU A 33 -25.36 8.42 7.90
CA GLU A 33 -24.98 9.80 7.61
C GLU A 33 -23.80 9.88 6.63
N LEU A 34 -22.76 9.05 6.84
CA LEU A 34 -21.59 9.00 5.97
C LEU A 34 -21.97 8.51 4.56
N TYR A 35 -22.81 7.49 4.46
CA TYR A 35 -23.31 7.02 3.18
C TYR A 35 -24.19 8.08 2.48
N CYS A 36 -25.09 8.75 3.21
CA CYS A 36 -25.92 9.82 2.64
C CYS A 36 -25.06 10.99 2.16
N LEU A 37 -23.99 11.32 2.89
CA LEU A 37 -23.00 12.30 2.45
C LEU A 37 -22.37 11.87 1.12
N MET A 38 -21.90 10.63 1.00
CA MET A 38 -21.34 10.11 -0.26
C MET A 38 -22.37 10.13 -1.40
N ALA A 39 -23.60 9.68 -1.14
CA ALA A 39 -24.69 9.63 -2.12
C ALA A 39 -25.11 11.02 -2.63
N SER A 40 -24.98 12.05 -1.78
CA SER A 40 -25.24 13.45 -2.17
C SER A 40 -24.11 14.06 -3.02
N HIS A 41 -22.99 13.37 -3.21
CA HIS A 41 -21.82 13.84 -3.98
C HIS A 41 -21.46 12.89 -5.14
N PRO A 42 -22.35 12.67 -6.13
CA PRO A 42 -22.16 11.68 -7.20
C PRO A 42 -20.96 11.97 -8.11
N VAL A 43 -20.47 13.21 -8.16
CA VAL A 43 -19.24 13.54 -8.90
C VAL A 43 -17.98 13.00 -8.19
N LEU A 44 -17.99 12.96 -6.86
CA LEU A 44 -16.89 12.43 -6.05
C LEU A 44 -16.97 10.92 -5.90
N PHE A 45 -18.19 10.37 -5.88
CA PHE A 45 -18.47 8.95 -5.71
C PHE A 45 -19.32 8.39 -6.87
N PRO A 46 -18.82 8.43 -8.12
CA PRO A 46 -19.59 8.04 -9.30
C PRO A 46 -19.97 6.55 -9.33
N ASP A 47 -19.21 5.71 -8.62
CA ASP A 47 -19.39 4.26 -8.54
C ASP A 47 -19.88 3.81 -7.14
N LEU A 48 -20.61 4.66 -6.42
CA LEU A 48 -21.14 4.32 -5.09
C LEU A 48 -22.03 3.07 -5.15
N SER A 49 -21.68 2.05 -4.38
CA SER A 49 -22.41 0.79 -4.31
C SER A 49 -23.59 0.85 -3.33
N SER A 50 -24.31 -0.25 -3.12
CA SER A 50 -25.36 -0.29 -2.11
C SER A 50 -24.80 -0.02 -0.71
N PHE A 51 -25.65 0.48 0.19
CA PHE A 51 -25.30 0.72 1.59
C PHE A 51 -24.61 -0.49 2.24
N GLU A 52 -25.23 -1.67 2.14
CA GLU A 52 -24.71 -2.92 2.71
C GLU A 52 -23.30 -3.28 2.22
N ASN A 53 -23.04 -3.11 0.92
CA ASN A 53 -21.73 -3.38 0.33
C ASN A 53 -20.68 -2.31 0.68
N THR A 54 -21.12 -1.14 1.12
CA THR A 54 -20.25 -0.01 1.44
C THR A 54 -19.86 0.02 2.91
N THR A 55 -20.74 -0.40 3.82
CA THR A 55 -20.56 -0.26 5.28
C THR A 55 -19.96 -1.47 5.99
N ASN A 56 -19.73 -2.57 5.28
CA ASN A 56 -19.15 -3.79 5.86
C ASN A 56 -17.94 -4.27 5.02
N PRO A 57 -16.87 -3.46 4.93
CA PRO A 57 -15.69 -3.83 4.17
C PRO A 57 -14.95 -5.01 4.82
N GLU A 58 -14.46 -5.94 4.01
CA GLU A 58 -13.47 -6.92 4.48
C GLU A 58 -12.09 -6.26 4.51
N PHE A 59 -11.50 -6.20 5.70
CA PHE A 59 -10.17 -5.63 5.86
C PHE A 59 -9.08 -6.62 5.46
N PRO A 60 -8.01 -6.18 4.78
CA PRO A 60 -6.81 -6.99 4.61
C PRO A 60 -6.11 -7.21 5.97
N ASP A 61 -5.31 -8.27 6.09
CA ASP A 61 -4.66 -8.65 7.37
C ASP A 61 -3.84 -7.51 7.99
N TYR A 62 -3.11 -6.74 7.18
CA TYR A 62 -2.33 -5.57 7.63
C TYR A 62 -3.17 -4.37 8.11
N ALA A 63 -4.49 -4.41 7.96
CA ALA A 63 -5.41 -3.36 8.39
C ALA A 63 -6.47 -3.87 9.38
N ARG A 64 -6.24 -5.03 10.01
CA ARG A 64 -7.13 -5.59 11.04
C ARG A 64 -6.62 -5.30 12.44
N LYS A 65 -7.50 -4.76 13.27
CA LYS A 65 -7.24 -4.50 14.68
C LYS A 65 -6.99 -5.81 15.44
N ASN A 66 -6.03 -5.77 16.37
CA ASN A 66 -5.65 -6.93 17.20
C ASN A 66 -5.20 -8.15 16.39
N HIS A 67 -4.82 -7.97 15.13
CA HIS A 67 -4.25 -9.00 14.28
C HIS A 67 -2.77 -8.68 14.03
N LEU A 68 -1.91 -9.61 14.40
CA LEU A 68 -0.49 -9.53 14.04
C LEU A 68 -0.32 -10.10 12.64
N PHE A 69 0.27 -9.30 11.77
CA PHE A 69 0.50 -9.66 10.38
C PHE A 69 2.01 -9.60 10.08
N ILE A 70 2.54 -10.60 9.39
CA ILE A 70 3.93 -10.62 8.94
C ILE A 70 3.91 -10.49 7.42
N ASP A 71 4.56 -9.45 6.91
CA ASP A 71 4.66 -9.21 5.47
C ASP A 71 5.75 -10.09 4.82
N PRO A 72 5.80 -10.21 3.48
CA PRO A 72 6.83 -10.98 2.79
C PRO A 72 8.27 -10.52 3.01
N TRP A 73 8.49 -9.32 3.56
CA TRP A 73 9.81 -8.83 3.96
C TRP A 73 10.16 -9.21 5.39
N GLU A 74 9.30 -10.00 6.06
CA GLU A 74 9.39 -10.40 7.47
C GLU A 74 9.21 -9.23 8.45
N CYS A 75 8.58 -8.13 8.02
CA CYS A 75 8.19 -7.05 8.91
C CYS A 75 6.91 -7.44 9.65
N LYS A 76 6.90 -7.28 10.98
CA LYS A 76 5.73 -7.59 11.80
C LYS A 76 4.91 -6.34 12.05
N TRP A 77 3.68 -6.34 11.56
CA TRP A 77 2.75 -5.23 11.64
C TRP A 77 1.73 -5.42 12.76
N GLN A 78 1.34 -4.30 13.36
CA GLN A 78 0.19 -4.22 14.26
C GLN A 78 -0.66 -2.99 13.93
N THR A 79 -1.97 -3.23 13.87
CA THR A 79 -2.97 -2.21 13.63
C THR A 79 -3.82 -1.99 14.87
N ASN A 80 -4.02 -0.72 15.23
CA ASN A 80 -4.81 -0.33 16.41
C ASN A 80 -6.29 -0.11 16.11
N ASP A 81 -6.62 0.00 14.83
CA ASP A 81 -7.98 0.23 14.38
C ASP A 81 -8.23 -0.33 12.99
N ASP A 82 -9.38 -0.95 12.80
CA ASP A 82 -9.69 -1.63 11.56
C ASP A 82 -9.85 -0.64 10.40
N GLY A 83 -9.42 -1.03 9.20
CA GLY A 83 -9.58 -0.22 7.98
C GLY A 83 -8.49 0.83 7.76
N ILE A 84 -7.46 0.86 8.60
CA ILE A 84 -6.26 1.67 8.41
C ILE A 84 -4.99 0.82 8.56
N ILE A 85 -3.97 1.11 7.76
CA ILE A 85 -2.68 0.43 7.85
C ILE A 85 -2.04 0.76 9.20
N GLY A 86 -1.51 -0.28 9.85
CA GLY A 86 -0.81 -0.17 11.12
C GLY A 86 0.63 0.32 10.99
N ALA A 87 1.44 -0.06 11.98
CA ALA A 87 2.87 0.20 11.98
C ALA A 87 3.64 -1.11 12.21
N VAL A 88 4.89 -1.14 11.75
CA VAL A 88 5.81 -2.23 12.09
C VAL A 88 6.21 -2.11 13.55
N ILE A 89 6.09 -3.22 14.28
CA ILE A 89 6.45 -3.36 15.69
C ILE A 89 7.70 -4.22 15.91
N GLU A 90 8.07 -5.05 14.92
CA GLU A 90 9.31 -5.83 14.93
C GLU A 90 9.94 -5.77 13.53
N HIS A 91 11.21 -5.38 13.49
CA HIS A 91 11.98 -5.14 12.28
C HIS A 91 12.91 -6.33 12.00
N PRO A 92 12.87 -6.94 10.80
CA PRO A 92 13.70 -8.11 10.48
C PRO A 92 15.20 -7.81 10.47
N LEU A 93 15.58 -6.54 10.30
CA LEU A 93 16.96 -6.06 10.34
C LEU A 93 17.11 -4.94 11.35
N GLU A 94 16.62 -5.08 12.58
CA GLU A 94 16.85 -4.07 13.63
C GLU A 94 18.35 -3.79 13.87
N THR A 95 19.20 -4.82 13.71
CA THR A 95 20.66 -4.69 13.63
C THR A 95 21.18 -5.33 12.34
N TRP A 96 22.40 -4.99 11.94
CA TRP A 96 23.05 -5.55 10.75
C TRP A 96 23.59 -6.97 10.93
N ASP A 97 23.45 -7.58 12.12
CA ASP A 97 24.03 -8.89 12.42
C ASP A 97 23.51 -10.00 11.50
N GLU A 98 22.22 -9.92 11.15
CA GLU A 98 21.55 -10.90 10.29
C GLU A 98 21.51 -10.49 8.80
N PHE A 99 22.06 -9.32 8.45
CA PHE A 99 21.99 -8.79 7.08
C PHE A 99 22.54 -9.75 6.03
N LYS A 100 23.65 -10.43 6.33
CA LYS A 100 24.29 -11.38 5.41
C LYS A 100 23.43 -12.61 5.09
N LYS A 101 22.46 -12.94 5.94
CA LYS A 101 21.55 -14.07 5.76
C LYS A 101 20.16 -13.63 5.30
N TYR A 102 19.90 -12.32 5.30
CA TYR A 102 18.64 -11.76 4.87
C TYR A 102 18.46 -11.92 3.37
N ASN A 103 17.27 -12.33 2.96
CA ASN A 103 16.93 -12.49 1.56
C ASN A 103 15.65 -11.68 1.29
N PRO A 104 15.66 -10.75 0.31
CA PRO A 104 14.44 -10.07 -0.07
C PRO A 104 13.43 -11.07 -0.67
N PRO A 105 12.12 -10.78 -0.58
CA PRO A 105 11.10 -11.60 -1.21
C PRO A 105 11.24 -11.64 -2.74
N ASP A 106 10.61 -12.63 -3.37
CA ASP A 106 10.62 -12.78 -4.83
C ASP A 106 9.46 -11.96 -5.45
N PRO A 107 9.72 -10.93 -6.26
CA PRO A 107 8.67 -10.12 -6.89
C PRO A 107 7.89 -10.91 -7.95
N GLY A 108 8.37 -12.10 -8.35
CA GLY A 108 7.63 -13.05 -9.19
C GLY A 108 6.58 -13.86 -8.43
N LYS A 109 6.60 -13.84 -7.11
CA LYS A 109 5.71 -14.66 -6.25
C LYS A 109 4.95 -13.86 -5.22
N THR A 110 5.39 -12.64 -4.92
CA THR A 110 4.83 -11.80 -3.86
C THR A 110 4.73 -10.34 -4.29
N THR A 111 3.77 -9.62 -3.70
CA THR A 111 3.80 -8.16 -3.55
C THR A 111 4.51 -7.80 -2.23
N HIS A 112 4.49 -6.52 -1.84
CA HIS A 112 4.89 -6.12 -0.48
C HIS A 112 3.97 -6.64 0.63
N TRP A 113 2.81 -7.19 0.31
CA TRP A 113 1.78 -7.56 1.29
C TRP A 113 1.46 -9.05 1.30
N SER A 114 1.56 -9.73 0.18
CA SER A 114 1.03 -11.10 0.08
C SER A 114 1.55 -11.82 -1.15
N PRO A 115 1.41 -13.16 -1.21
CA PRO A 115 1.60 -13.91 -2.44
C PRO A 115 0.74 -13.37 -3.59
N ILE A 116 1.27 -13.41 -4.81
CA ILE A 116 0.58 -12.94 -6.01
C ILE A 116 0.63 -13.98 -7.13
N ASN A 117 -0.49 -14.11 -7.84
CA ASN A 117 -0.56 -14.78 -9.14
C ASN A 117 -0.64 -13.71 -10.24
N TRP A 118 0.46 -13.49 -10.96
CA TRP A 118 0.53 -12.48 -12.01
C TRP A 118 -0.44 -12.72 -13.17
N GLY A 119 -0.79 -13.98 -13.48
CA GLY A 119 -1.77 -14.29 -14.52
C GLY A 119 -3.19 -13.83 -14.14
N GLU A 120 -3.56 -13.98 -12.87
CA GLU A 120 -4.83 -13.47 -12.34
C GLU A 120 -4.79 -11.94 -12.20
N ALA A 121 -3.67 -11.40 -11.69
CA ALA A 121 -3.49 -9.96 -11.51
C ALA A 121 -3.62 -9.19 -12.84
N ALA A 122 -3.06 -9.73 -13.93
CA ALA A 122 -3.16 -9.15 -15.28
C ALA A 122 -4.61 -9.11 -15.82
N SER A 123 -5.50 -9.93 -15.28
CA SER A 123 -6.93 -9.92 -15.63
C SER A 123 -7.74 -8.88 -14.84
N SER A 124 -7.17 -8.32 -13.77
CA SER A 124 -7.79 -7.25 -12.98
C SER A 124 -7.56 -5.88 -13.62
N LYS A 125 -8.56 -5.00 -13.53
CA LYS A 125 -8.40 -3.58 -13.90
C LYS A 125 -7.54 -2.81 -12.89
N SER A 126 -7.39 -3.30 -11.66
CA SER A 126 -6.55 -2.65 -10.67
C SER A 126 -6.28 -3.56 -9.49
N SER A 127 -5.02 -3.64 -9.07
CA SER A 127 -4.65 -4.34 -7.83
C SER A 127 -4.86 -3.47 -6.57
N VAL A 128 -5.13 -2.17 -6.74
CA VAL A 128 -5.16 -1.19 -5.64
C VAL A 128 -6.59 -0.87 -5.16
N GLY A 129 -7.62 -1.35 -5.86
CA GLY A 129 -9.02 -1.32 -5.42
C GLY A 129 -9.76 0.02 -5.57
N PHE A 130 -9.12 1.16 -5.32
CA PHE A 130 -9.75 2.49 -5.36
C PHE A 130 -9.55 3.26 -6.68
N PHE A 131 -8.70 2.75 -7.57
CA PHE A 131 -8.45 3.32 -8.89
C PHE A 131 -8.84 2.31 -9.95
N LYS A 132 -9.86 2.55 -10.78
CA LYS A 132 -10.36 1.58 -11.78
C LYS A 132 -10.39 2.11 -13.22
N SER A 133 -9.96 3.35 -13.42
CA SER A 133 -10.07 4.06 -14.71
C SER A 133 -8.98 3.67 -15.71
N LEU A 134 -7.88 3.09 -15.24
CA LEU A 134 -6.84 2.44 -16.05
C LEU A 134 -6.42 1.15 -15.37
N ASN A 135 -5.85 0.24 -16.18
CA ASN A 135 -5.08 -0.88 -15.63
C ASN A 135 -3.93 -0.31 -14.80
N SER A 136 -3.90 -0.65 -13.53
CA SER A 136 -2.90 -0.15 -12.59
C SER A 136 -2.45 -1.24 -11.62
N ALA A 137 -1.16 -1.21 -11.29
CA ALA A 137 -0.57 -1.98 -10.22
C ALA A 137 0.01 -1.04 -9.16
N ASP A 138 0.48 -1.61 -8.05
CA ASP A 138 1.13 -0.88 -6.96
C ASP A 138 2.55 -1.42 -6.73
N ILE A 139 3.47 -0.53 -6.36
CA ILE A 139 4.82 -0.85 -5.91
C ILE A 139 4.93 -0.86 -4.37
N GLY A 140 3.80 -0.88 -3.67
CA GLY A 140 3.69 -0.99 -2.22
C GLY A 140 3.58 0.35 -1.51
N HIS A 141 3.21 0.28 -0.23
CA HIS A 141 2.99 1.44 0.62
C HIS A 141 4.26 2.30 0.79
N GLY A 142 4.13 3.58 0.38
CA GLY A 142 5.15 4.65 0.47
C GLY A 142 6.58 4.24 0.12
N HIS A 143 6.69 3.56 -1.03
CA HIS A 143 7.85 2.88 -1.58
C HIS A 143 9.26 3.36 -1.16
N THR A 144 10.21 2.43 -1.24
CA THR A 144 11.65 2.59 -0.96
C THR A 144 11.96 3.08 0.45
N PHE A 145 11.69 4.34 0.78
CA PHE A 145 12.02 4.89 2.10
C PHE A 145 11.12 4.31 3.19
N LEU A 146 9.79 4.23 3.01
CA LEU A 146 8.95 3.60 4.03
C LEU A 146 9.32 2.12 4.20
N LYS A 147 9.55 1.39 3.11
CA LYS A 147 9.96 -0.01 3.21
C LYS A 147 11.32 -0.18 3.90
N LEU A 148 12.27 0.74 3.70
CA LEU A 148 13.53 0.73 4.43
C LEU A 148 13.31 0.85 5.94
N ILE A 149 12.49 1.81 6.38
CA ILE A 149 12.23 2.00 7.81
C ILE A 149 11.32 0.90 8.40
N ASP A 150 10.49 0.26 7.58
CA ASP A 150 9.76 -0.96 7.98
C ASP A 150 10.74 -2.10 8.28
N ILE A 151 11.79 -2.25 7.47
CA ILE A 151 12.74 -3.36 7.57
C ILE A 151 13.77 -3.14 8.68
N HIS A 152 14.25 -1.91 8.84
CA HIS A 152 15.42 -1.59 9.67
C HIS A 152 15.07 -0.71 10.89
N GLY A 153 13.88 -0.11 10.91
CA GLY A 153 13.48 0.87 11.92
C GLY A 153 13.81 2.29 11.51
N TYR A 154 12.94 3.24 11.85
CA TYR A 154 13.09 4.65 11.47
C TYR A 154 14.36 5.29 12.05
N GLU A 155 14.56 5.17 13.37
CA GLU A 155 15.70 5.80 14.05
C GLU A 155 17.03 5.24 13.52
N ASN A 156 17.16 3.91 13.47
CA ASN A 156 18.36 3.26 12.94
C ASN A 156 18.63 3.67 11.49
N SER A 157 17.60 3.68 10.63
CA SER A 157 17.75 4.11 9.23
C SER A 157 18.27 5.55 9.11
N ILE A 158 17.75 6.48 9.91
CA ILE A 158 18.21 7.88 9.87
C ILE A 158 19.64 8.01 10.38
N LEU A 159 19.98 7.33 11.48
CA LEU A 159 21.33 7.35 12.04
C LEU A 159 22.34 6.70 11.08
N ASP A 160 22.02 5.57 10.49
CA ASP A 160 22.90 4.84 9.60
C ASP A 160 23.05 5.51 8.23
N MET A 161 22.05 6.26 7.77
CA MET A 161 22.22 7.19 6.64
C MET A 161 23.20 8.31 6.98
N ALA A 162 23.10 8.90 8.17
CA ALA A 162 24.00 9.97 8.60
C ALA A 162 25.45 9.49 8.78
N ASP A 163 25.61 8.24 9.25
CA ASP A 163 26.89 7.55 9.39
C ASP A 163 27.41 6.94 8.08
N GLU A 164 26.65 7.05 6.99
CA GLU A 164 26.96 6.47 5.67
C GLU A 164 27.27 4.96 5.72
N LYS A 165 26.49 4.20 6.51
CA LYS A 165 26.66 2.74 6.59
C LYS A 165 26.46 2.09 5.21
N PRO A 166 27.38 1.25 4.74
CA PRO A 166 27.26 0.62 3.43
C PRO A 166 26.05 -0.32 3.33
N GLU A 167 25.58 -0.89 4.44
CA GLU A 167 24.41 -1.77 4.51
C GLU A 167 23.12 -1.06 4.08
N ILE A 168 22.99 0.25 4.33
CA ILE A 168 21.83 1.04 3.88
C ILE A 168 21.72 1.02 2.35
N LEU A 169 22.84 1.25 1.64
CA LEU A 169 22.84 1.22 0.18
C LEU A 169 22.53 -0.18 -0.34
N GLN A 170 23.07 -1.22 0.29
CA GLN A 170 22.79 -2.61 -0.09
C GLN A 170 21.32 -2.97 0.10
N LEU A 171 20.69 -2.55 1.21
CA LEU A 171 19.28 -2.78 1.45
C LEU A 171 18.40 -1.98 0.47
N LEU A 172 18.78 -0.73 0.17
CA LEU A 172 18.11 0.08 -0.86
C LEU A 172 18.19 -0.55 -2.25
N ASP A 173 19.32 -1.17 -2.59
CA ASP A 173 19.48 -1.91 -3.85
C ASP A 173 18.51 -3.10 -3.89
N MET A 174 18.40 -3.89 -2.80
CA MET A 174 17.44 -5.00 -2.72
C MET A 174 15.99 -4.53 -2.89
N ILE A 175 15.59 -3.44 -2.23
CA ILE A 175 14.24 -2.86 -2.35
C ILE A 175 13.99 -2.35 -3.77
N THR A 176 15.00 -1.73 -4.38
CA THR A 176 14.93 -1.21 -5.74
C THR A 176 14.77 -2.34 -6.76
N GLU A 177 15.56 -3.41 -6.63
CA GLU A 177 15.46 -4.60 -7.49
C GLU A 177 14.08 -5.26 -7.36
N PHE A 178 13.55 -5.38 -6.14
CA PHE A 178 12.20 -5.90 -5.93
C PHE A 178 11.14 -5.03 -6.62
N ASN A 179 11.18 -3.71 -6.41
CA ASN A 179 10.22 -2.77 -7.00
C ASN A 179 10.29 -2.76 -8.53
N LEU A 180 11.49 -2.76 -9.12
CA LEU A 180 11.67 -2.90 -10.56
C LEU A 180 11.14 -4.25 -11.06
N GLY A 181 11.30 -5.30 -10.25
CA GLY A 181 10.71 -6.61 -10.49
C GLY A 181 9.19 -6.55 -10.59
N LEU A 182 8.52 -5.79 -9.72
CA LEU A 182 7.06 -5.60 -9.79
C LEU A 182 6.65 -4.82 -11.05
N VAL A 183 7.38 -3.76 -11.39
CA VAL A 183 7.08 -2.88 -12.55
C VAL A 183 7.19 -3.63 -13.88
N ASN A 184 8.12 -4.58 -13.98
CA ASN A 184 8.38 -5.30 -15.24
C ASN A 184 7.41 -6.46 -15.51
N ARG A 185 6.46 -6.73 -14.62
CA ARG A 185 5.56 -7.90 -14.69
C ARG A 185 4.13 -7.54 -15.08
#